data_AF-A0AAD7SVP6-F1
#
_entry.id   AF-A0AAD7SVP6-F1
#
_cell.length_a   1.000
_cell.length_b   1.000
_cell.length_c   1.000
_cell.angle_alpha   90.00
_cell.angle_beta   90.00
_cell.angle_gamma   90.00
#
_symmetry.space_group_name_H-M   'P 1'
#
loop_
_entity.id
_entity.type
_entity.pdbx_description
1 polymer ?
#
loop_
_entity_poly.entity_id
_entity_poly.type
_entity_poly.pdbx_seq_one_letter_code
_entity_poly.pdbx_strand_id
1 'polypeptide(L)'
;MREVGFFPSDAVKPCPCVPKPVDYSSQLWFAGSMERPQAEAELTDRGNSTYLIRFRSKECTEYAVSIKFNSEVKHIKILTKDGQFYIAENKKFRSILELVEYYKHHSLKEGFRNLDTTLQFPYKGPENTGMHRTNGSMGKQ
;
A
#
# COMPACT_ATOMS: atom_id res chain seq x y z
N MET A 1 -56.43 2.84 7.64
CA MET A 1 -55.65 3.50 8.71
C MET A 1 -54.25 2.93 8.65
N ARG A 2 -53.23 3.75 8.37
CA ARG A 2 -51.81 3.34 8.45
C ARG A 2 -51.16 4.24 9.49
N GLU A 3 -50.82 3.66 10.63
CA GLU A 3 -50.13 4.34 11.71
C GLU A 3 -48.67 4.58 11.29
N VAL A 4 -48.30 5.85 11.13
CA VAL A 4 -46.91 6.27 10.95
C VAL A 4 -46.27 6.24 12.34
N GLY A 5 -45.37 5.28 12.55
CA GLY A 5 -44.55 5.20 13.76
C GLY A 5 -43.59 6.39 13.84
N PHE A 6 -43.79 7.24 14.85
CA PHE A 6 -42.91 8.36 15.16
C PHE A 6 -41.71 7.84 15.96
N PHE A 7 -40.52 7.88 15.37
CA PHE A 7 -39.28 7.62 16.09
C PHE A 7 -38.81 8.94 16.73
N PRO A 8 -38.83 9.08 18.07
CA PRO A 8 -38.32 10.27 18.72
C PRO A 8 -36.81 10.37 18.49
N SER A 9 -36.36 11.51 17.97
CA SER A 9 -34.95 11.79 17.66
C SER A 9 -34.02 11.73 18.87
N ASP A 10 -34.54 11.65 20.09
CA ASP A 10 -33.77 11.46 21.34
C ASP A 10 -33.34 9.99 21.58
N ALA A 11 -33.93 9.02 20.86
CA ALA A 11 -33.60 7.60 21.01
C ALA A 11 -32.54 7.10 20.01
N VAL A 12 -32.09 7.94 19.06
CA VAL A 12 -30.96 7.64 18.19
C VAL A 12 -29.67 8.03 18.91
N LYS A 13 -29.15 7.08 19.70
CA LYS A 13 -27.75 7.15 20.11
C LYS A 13 -26.91 7.14 18.82
N PRO A 14 -26.10 8.18 18.53
CA PRO A 14 -25.13 8.06 17.44
C PRO A 14 -24.32 6.82 17.76
N CYS A 15 -24.37 5.83 16.87
CA CYS A 15 -23.61 4.61 17.02
C CYS A 15 -22.19 5.05 17.40
N PRO A 16 -21.62 4.60 18.53
CA PRO A 16 -20.24 4.92 18.85
C PRO A 16 -19.46 4.62 17.59
N CYS A 17 -18.81 5.63 17.05
CA CYS A 17 -18.14 5.59 15.77
C CYS A 17 -17.03 4.55 15.93
N VAL A 18 -17.35 3.26 15.80
CA VAL A 18 -16.36 2.21 15.70
C VAL A 18 -15.54 2.67 14.50
N PRO A 19 -14.25 3.02 14.69
CA PRO A 19 -13.47 3.54 13.59
C PRO A 19 -13.58 2.49 12.49
N LYS A 20 -14.29 2.85 11.42
CA LYS A 20 -14.52 1.95 10.30
C LYS A 20 -13.13 1.48 9.87
N PRO A 21 -12.91 0.18 9.68
CA PRO A 21 -11.63 -0.28 9.15
C PRO A 21 -11.34 0.57 7.91
N VAL A 22 -10.20 1.26 7.93
CA VAL A 22 -9.87 2.24 6.90
C VAL A 22 -9.81 1.48 5.58
N ASP A 23 -10.74 1.77 4.69
CA ASP A 23 -10.78 1.14 3.38
C ASP A 23 -9.69 1.75 2.50
N TYR A 24 -8.67 0.96 2.21
CA TYR A 24 -7.59 1.34 1.30
C TYR A 24 -7.88 0.92 -0.16
N SER A 25 -9.06 0.36 -0.46
CA SER A 25 -9.39 -0.17 -1.79
C SER A 25 -9.31 0.90 -2.89
N SER A 26 -9.62 2.15 -2.53
CA SER A 26 -9.54 3.32 -3.42
C SER A 26 -8.09 3.76 -3.72
N GLN A 27 -7.09 3.21 -3.04
CA GLN A 27 -5.70 3.61 -3.19
C GLN A 27 -5.00 2.82 -4.29
N LEU A 28 -4.33 3.52 -5.21
CA LEU A 28 -3.61 2.90 -6.34
C LEU A 28 -2.42 2.03 -5.90
N TRP A 29 -1.89 2.27 -4.70
CA TRP A 29 -0.82 1.46 -4.12
C TRP A 29 -1.34 0.22 -3.37
N PHE A 30 -2.65 0.10 -3.13
CA PHE A 30 -3.19 -1.01 -2.34
C PHE A 30 -3.55 -2.20 -3.21
N ALA A 31 -2.94 -3.35 -2.91
CA ALA A 31 -3.14 -4.61 -3.61
C ALA A 31 -4.16 -5.55 -2.96
N GLY A 32 -4.70 -5.19 -1.79
CA GLY A 32 -5.58 -6.08 -1.06
C GLY A 32 -4.85 -7.36 -0.67
N SER A 33 -5.58 -8.47 -0.67
CA SER A 33 -5.04 -9.81 -0.38
C SER A 33 -4.14 -10.27 -1.53
N MET A 34 -2.82 -10.06 -1.40
CA MET A 34 -1.83 -10.45 -2.40
C MET A 34 -0.65 -11.16 -1.73
N GLU A 35 -0.27 -12.30 -2.29
CA GLU A 35 0.86 -13.08 -1.79
C GLU A 35 2.20 -12.48 -2.23
N ARG A 36 3.27 -12.86 -1.53
CA ARG A 36 4.63 -12.41 -1.83
C ARG A 36 5.03 -12.68 -3.31
N PRO A 37 4.91 -13.91 -3.85
CA PRO A 37 5.30 -14.17 -5.24
C PRO A 37 4.46 -13.39 -6.26
N GLN A 38 3.18 -13.11 -5.97
CA GLN A 38 2.35 -12.28 -6.85
C GLN A 38 2.84 -10.83 -6.87
N ALA A 39 3.18 -10.28 -5.70
CA ALA A 39 3.75 -8.94 -5.62
C ALA A 39 5.12 -8.84 -6.32
N GLU A 40 5.93 -9.90 -6.28
CA GLU A 40 7.20 -9.98 -7.00
C GLU A 40 6.99 -9.97 -8.52
N ALA A 41 6.02 -10.73 -9.02
CA ALA A 41 5.67 -10.74 -10.44
C ALA A 41 5.17 -9.35 -10.90
N GLU A 42 4.28 -8.72 -10.14
CA GLU A 42 3.73 -7.40 -10.46
C GLU A 42 4.77 -6.27 -10.46
N LEU A 43 5.83 -6.40 -9.66
CA LEU A 43 6.88 -5.38 -9.54
C LEU A 43 8.14 -5.68 -10.35
N THR A 44 8.29 -6.92 -10.86
CA THR A 44 9.50 -7.34 -11.58
C THR A 44 9.70 -6.56 -12.87
N ASP A 45 8.63 -6.39 -13.64
CA ASP A 45 8.62 -5.68 -14.93
C ASP A 45 8.47 -4.16 -14.78
N ARG A 46 8.27 -3.67 -13.54
CA ARG A 46 8.06 -2.25 -13.26
C ARG A 46 9.39 -1.51 -13.06
N GLY A 47 9.32 -0.18 -13.16
CA GLY A 47 10.43 0.71 -12.83
C GLY A 47 10.80 0.70 -11.34
N ASN A 48 12.01 1.16 -11.03
CA ASN A 48 12.46 1.36 -9.65
C ASN A 48 11.53 2.32 -8.90
N SER A 49 11.44 2.15 -7.58
CA SER A 49 10.57 2.93 -6.69
C SER A 49 9.06 2.70 -6.92
N THR A 50 8.71 1.69 -7.73
CA THR A 50 7.33 1.20 -7.83
C THR A 50 6.99 0.35 -6.63
N TYR A 51 5.86 0.62 -5.99
CA TYR A 51 5.49 0.00 -4.72
C TYR A 51 4.02 -0.39 -4.66
N LEU A 52 3.74 -1.35 -3.78
CA LEU A 52 2.41 -1.76 -3.40
C LEU A 52 2.36 -2.16 -1.92
N ILE A 53 1.18 -2.05 -1.32
CA ILE A 53 0.87 -2.60 -0.01
C ILE A 53 -0.07 -3.77 -0.20
N ARG A 54 0.36 -4.92 0.33
CA ARG A 54 -0.40 -6.17 0.32
C ARG A 54 -0.83 -6.56 1.73
N PHE A 55 -2.00 -7.15 1.82
CA PHE A 55 -2.56 -7.76 3.02
C PHE A 55 -2.27 -9.27 3.03
N ARG A 56 -1.72 -9.77 4.14
CA ARG A 56 -1.34 -11.18 4.27
C ARG A 56 -2.48 -11.96 4.91
N SER A 57 -3.31 -12.59 4.06
CA SER A 57 -4.55 -13.26 4.48
C SER A 57 -4.38 -14.42 5.46
N LYS A 58 -3.22 -15.11 5.49
CA LYS A 58 -2.98 -16.26 6.39
C LYS A 58 -2.78 -15.88 7.87
N GLU A 59 -2.36 -14.64 8.14
CA GLU A 59 -2.06 -14.16 9.50
C GLU A 59 -3.00 -13.00 9.93
N CYS A 60 -4.08 -12.75 9.17
CA CYS A 60 -5.21 -11.82 9.41
C CYS A 60 -4.94 -10.38 9.90
N THR A 61 -3.70 -9.98 10.18
CA THR A 61 -3.35 -8.68 10.76
C THR A 61 -2.04 -8.11 10.22
N GLU A 62 -1.47 -8.69 9.16
CA GLU A 62 -0.15 -8.32 8.68
C GLU A 62 -0.19 -7.70 7.29
N TYR A 63 0.10 -6.40 7.25
CA TYR A 63 0.37 -5.70 6.00
C TYR A 63 1.85 -5.77 5.67
N ALA A 64 2.20 -5.71 4.39
CA ALA A 64 3.57 -5.61 3.93
C ALA A 64 3.69 -4.61 2.78
N VAL A 65 4.75 -3.81 2.81
CA VAL A 65 5.17 -2.98 1.68
C VAL A 65 6.05 -3.85 0.78
N SER A 66 5.74 -3.87 -0.52
CA SER A 66 6.61 -4.48 -1.54
C SER A 66 7.03 -3.38 -2.50
N ILE A 67 8.33 -3.26 -2.79
CA ILE A 67 8.90 -2.18 -3.62
C ILE A 67 10.01 -2.71 -4.53
N LYS A 68 10.04 -2.25 -5.78
CA LYS A 68 11.12 -2.51 -6.73
C LYS A 68 12.30 -1.57 -6.46
N PHE A 69 13.49 -2.13 -6.24
CA PHE A 69 14.72 -1.38 -6.01
C PHE A 69 15.94 -2.15 -6.50
N ASN A 70 16.79 -1.51 -7.31
CA ASN A 70 18.02 -2.11 -7.86
C ASN A 70 17.77 -3.49 -8.52
N SER A 71 16.75 -3.56 -9.38
CA SER A 71 16.34 -4.80 -10.07
C SER A 71 15.77 -5.90 -9.16
N GLU A 72 15.76 -5.73 -7.84
CA GLU A 72 15.17 -6.66 -6.88
C GLU A 72 13.84 -6.13 -6.32
N VAL A 73 12.95 -7.04 -5.92
CA VAL A 73 11.77 -6.67 -5.15
C VAL A 73 12.08 -6.87 -3.67
N LYS A 74 11.99 -5.78 -2.89
CA LYS A 74 12.17 -5.80 -1.44
C LYS A 74 10.80 -5.82 -0.76
N HIS A 75 10.70 -6.58 0.33
CA HIS A 75 9.47 -6.69 1.11
C HIS A 75 9.73 -6.29 2.56
N ILE A 76 8.86 -5.44 3.08
CA ILE A 76 8.97 -4.88 4.43
C ILE A 76 7.67 -5.18 5.18
N LYS A 77 7.77 -5.79 6.35
CA LYS A 77 6.62 -6.07 7.21
C LYS A 77 6.17 -4.78 7.88
N ILE A 78 4.88 -4.46 7.77
CA ILE A 78 4.25 -3.39 8.55
C ILE A 78 3.82 -4.01 9.88
N LEU A 79 4.45 -3.55 10.95
CA LEU A 79 4.15 -3.95 12.31
C LEU A 79 3.10 -3.02 12.91
N THR A 80 2.25 -3.58 13.76
CA THR A 80 1.24 -2.82 14.50
C THR A 80 1.45 -3.06 15.98
N LYS A 81 1.61 -1.98 16.76
CA LYS A 81 1.75 -2.03 18.23
C LYS A 81 1.07 -0.81 18.84
N ASP A 82 0.26 -1.02 19.87
CA ASP A 82 -0.43 0.07 20.60
C ASP A 82 -1.30 0.95 19.67
N GLY A 83 -1.91 0.36 18.65
CA GLY A 83 -2.69 1.09 17.64
C GLY A 83 -1.85 1.94 16.66
N GLN A 84 -0.53 1.81 16.69
CA GLN A 84 0.39 2.50 15.78
C GLN A 84 1.00 1.52 14.76
N PHE A 85 1.19 2.00 13.53
CA PHE A 85 1.77 1.26 12.41
C PHE A 85 3.20 1.74 12.14
N TYR A 86 4.12 0.81 11.89
CA TYR A 86 5.51 1.15 11.60
C TYR A 86 6.18 0.05 10.78
N ILE A 87 7.13 0.46 9.93
CA ILE A 87 8.04 -0.47 9.25
C ILE A 87 9.45 -0.43 9.85
N ALA A 88 9.80 0.67 10.50
CA ALA A 88 11.08 0.86 11.17
C ALA A 88 10.82 1.43 12.56
N GLU A 89 11.53 0.94 13.58
CA GLU A 89 11.25 1.27 14.99
C GLU A 89 11.45 2.76 15.32
N ASN A 90 12.21 3.47 14.49
CA ASN A 90 12.45 4.91 14.60
C ASN A 90 11.22 5.77 14.26
N LYS A 91 10.20 5.23 13.58
CA LYS A 91 9.04 6.03 13.13
C LYS A 91 7.74 5.24 13.20
N LYS A 92 6.77 5.78 13.93
CA LYS A 92 5.43 5.21 14.12
C LYS A 92 4.36 6.16 13.61
N PHE A 93 3.30 5.59 13.04
CA PHE A 93 2.21 6.31 12.39
C PHE A 93 0.86 5.87 12.93
N ARG A 94 -0.18 6.72 12.82
CA ARG A 94 -1.53 6.37 13.28
C ARG A 94 -2.29 5.50 12.29
N SER A 95 -1.84 5.46 11.03
CA SER A 95 -2.46 4.68 9.96
C SER A 95 -1.44 4.34 8.86
N ILE A 96 -1.74 3.31 8.07
CA ILE A 96 -0.91 2.90 6.93
C ILE A 96 -0.85 4.02 5.88
N LEU A 97 -1.93 4.78 5.72
CA LEU A 97 -1.95 5.93 4.81
C LEU A 97 -0.89 6.97 5.18
N GLU A 98 -0.80 7.36 6.46
CA GLU A 98 0.24 8.29 6.92
C GLU A 98 1.65 7.73 6.73
N LEU A 99 1.83 6.43 6.98
CA LEU A 99 3.10 5.74 6.73
C LEU A 99 3.50 5.88 5.26
N VAL A 100 2.57 5.59 4.35
CA VAL A 100 2.81 5.71 2.90
C VAL A 100 3.12 7.15 2.53
N GLU A 101 2.31 8.10 2.98
CA GLU A 101 2.48 9.53 2.67
C GLU A 101 3.83 10.07 3.12
N TYR A 102 4.31 9.62 4.28
CA TYR A 102 5.64 9.98 4.78
C TYR A 102 6.74 9.39 3.90
N TYR A 103 6.72 8.09 3.63
CA TYR A 103 7.77 7.43 2.84
C TYR A 103 7.72 7.74 1.33
N LYS A 104 6.69 8.46 0.84
CA LYS A 104 6.74 9.11 -0.49
C LYS A 104 7.81 10.19 -0.56
N HIS A 105 8.01 10.92 0.54
CA HIS A 105 8.93 12.06 0.62
C HIS A 105 10.22 11.72 1.40
N HIS A 106 10.20 10.65 2.19
CA HIS A 106 11.32 10.20 3.01
C HIS A 106 11.85 8.84 2.57
N SER A 107 13.16 8.73 2.37
CA SER A 107 13.78 7.49 1.94
C SER A 107 13.66 6.37 2.98
N LEU A 108 13.43 5.15 2.51
CA LEU A 108 13.42 3.95 3.34
C LEU A 108 14.78 3.66 4.00
N LYS A 109 15.88 4.30 3.56
CA LYS A 109 17.20 4.19 4.19
C LYS A 109 17.23 4.56 5.67
N GLU A 110 16.27 5.36 6.15
CA GLU A 110 16.18 5.73 7.57
C GLU A 110 16.00 4.50 8.48
N GLY A 111 15.33 3.45 7.99
CA GLY A 111 15.18 2.17 8.70
C GLY A 111 15.95 1.02 8.06
N PHE A 112 16.21 1.09 6.76
CA PHE A 112 16.74 0.00 5.95
C PHE A 112 17.95 0.50 5.14
N ARG A 113 19.14 0.46 5.72
CA ARG A 113 20.38 1.05 5.15
C ARG A 113 20.68 0.68 3.69
N ASN A 114 20.19 -0.49 3.24
CA ASN A 114 20.38 -1.00 1.87
C ASN A 114 19.18 -0.72 0.94
N LEU A 115 18.29 0.20 1.30
CA LEU A 115 17.07 0.53 0.56
C LEU A 115 16.90 2.05 0.47
N ASP A 116 17.81 2.71 -0.25
CA ASP A 116 17.74 4.16 -0.48
C ASP A 116 16.78 4.51 -1.62
N THR A 117 15.48 4.35 -1.35
CA THR A 117 14.40 4.73 -2.26
C THR A 117 13.18 5.19 -1.48
N THR A 118 12.27 5.88 -2.16
CA THR A 118 11.00 6.38 -1.64
C THR A 118 9.84 5.66 -2.33
N LEU A 119 8.64 5.72 -1.74
CA LEU A 119 7.42 5.17 -2.32
C LEU A 119 6.90 6.07 -3.45
N GLN A 120 7.57 6.12 -4.60
CA GLN A 120 7.23 7.07 -5.67
C GLN A 120 6.02 6.64 -6.50
N PHE A 121 6.03 5.42 -7.04
CA PHE A 121 5.05 5.02 -8.05
C PHE A 121 4.12 3.94 -7.50
N PRO A 122 2.81 4.23 -7.35
CA PRO A 122 1.85 3.19 -6.99
C PRO A 122 1.72 2.18 -8.12
N TYR A 123 1.61 0.89 -7.81
CA TYR A 123 1.59 -0.16 -8.84
C TYR A 123 0.38 -0.12 -9.79
N LYS A 124 -0.80 0.38 -9.36
CA LYS A 124 -1.96 0.64 -10.25
C LYS A 124 -1.92 2.01 -10.94
N GLY A 125 -0.87 2.80 -10.72
CA GLY A 125 -0.72 4.09 -11.39
C GLY A 125 -0.49 3.92 -12.90
N PRO A 126 -0.71 4.98 -13.71
CA PRO A 126 -0.27 4.97 -15.09
C PRO A 126 1.22 4.68 -15.09
N GLU A 127 1.57 3.54 -15.67
CA GLU A 127 2.93 3.07 -15.71
C GLU A 127 3.87 4.16 -16.23
N ASN A 128 5.01 4.36 -15.57
CA ASN A 128 6.18 4.82 -16.29
C ASN A 128 6.68 3.65 -17.15
N THR A 129 5.96 3.30 -18.23
CA THR A 129 6.43 2.36 -19.28
C THR A 129 7.50 3.06 -20.14
N GLY A 130 8.54 3.60 -19.50
CA GLY A 130 9.73 4.14 -20.17
C GLY A 130 10.95 3.63 -19.42
N MET A 131 11.83 2.77 -19.97
CA MET A 131 12.05 2.34 -21.33
C MET A 131 12.40 0.84 -21.33
N HIS A 132 11.57 0.01 -21.97
CA HIS A 132 12.13 -1.00 -22.85
C HIS A 132 11.50 -0.79 -24.23
N ARG A 133 11.92 0.30 -24.89
CA ARG A 133 11.87 0.36 -26.33
C ARG A 133 12.79 -0.75 -26.83
N THR A 134 12.22 -1.90 -27.13
CA THR A 134 12.86 -2.84 -28.03
C THR A 134 13.04 -2.07 -29.35
N ASN A 135 14.28 -1.70 -29.66
CA ASN A 135 14.64 -1.36 -31.02
C ASN A 135 14.52 -2.65 -31.82
N GLY A 136 13.31 -2.94 -32.31
CA GLY A 136 13.07 -3.84 -33.42
C GLY A 136 13.62 -3.19 -34.68
N SER A 137 14.94 -3.22 -34.84
CA SER A 137 15.58 -2.86 -36.11
C SER A 137 15.33 -3.98 -37.11
N MET A 138 14.28 -3.79 -37.91
CA MET A 138 14.25 -4.04 -39.35
C MET A 138 14.91 -5.36 -39.81
N GLY A 139 14.13 -6.44 -39.86
CA GLY A 139 14.28 -7.35 -40.98
C GLY A 139 13.64 -6.70 -42.20
N LYS A 140 14.37 -6.55 -43.32
CA LYS A 140 13.91 -6.71 -44.71
C LYS A 140 15.05 -6.35 -45.71
N GLN A 141 15.35 -7.37 -46.54
CA GLN A 141 16.09 -7.42 -47.81
C GLN A 141 17.62 -7.36 -47.77
#